data_AF-A0A7X9D9T6-F1
#
_entry.id   AF-A0A7X9D9T6-F1
#
_cell.length_a   1.000
_cell.length_b   1.000
_cell.length_c   1.000
_cell.angle_alpha   90.00
_cell.angle_beta   90.00
_cell.angle_gamma   90.00
#
_symmetry.space_group_name_H-M   'P 1'
#
loop_
_entity.id
_entity.type
_entity.pdbx_description
1 polymer ?
#
loop_
_entity_poly.entity_id
_entity_poly.type
_entity_poly.pdbx_seq_one_letter_code
_entity_poly.pdbx_strand_id
1 'polypeptide(L)'
;MLIVLGFMAIILGLTLWVTSLKAEKELYSDNDLKYRYIQMIGHATQEEMATMDTIFYFHRNNRKIKELRKQIEIFEENVKQRARIIEQEERLKRERSEIETKLIK
;
A
#
# COMPACT_ATOMS: atom_id res chain seq x y z
N MET A 1 18.95 -43.72 -15.82
CA MET A 1 19.76 -42.80 -14.99
C MET A 1 19.77 -41.38 -15.56
N LEU A 2 20.16 -41.16 -16.82
CA LEU A 2 20.21 -39.82 -17.44
C LEU A 2 18.86 -39.09 -17.50
N ILE A 3 17.76 -39.79 -17.83
CA ILE A 3 16.41 -39.20 -17.86
C ILE A 3 15.99 -38.70 -16.47
N VAL A 4 16.24 -39.50 -15.43
CA VAL A 4 15.91 -39.15 -14.04
C VAL A 4 16.76 -37.96 -13.57
N LEU A 5 18.04 -37.90 -13.94
CA LEU A 5 18.91 -36.75 -13.67
C LEU A 5 18.43 -35.48 -14.40
N GLY A 6 17.96 -35.62 -15.65
CA GLY A 6 17.35 -34.52 -16.40
C GLY A 6 16.10 -33.97 -15.73
N PHE A 7 15.18 -34.83 -15.28
CA PHE A 7 14.01 -34.39 -14.52
C PHE A 7 14.37 -33.72 -13.19
N MET A 8 15.37 -34.23 -12.47
CA MET A 8 15.86 -33.59 -11.24
C MET A 8 16.43 -32.19 -11.51
N ALA A 9 17.20 -32.01 -12.58
CA ALA A 9 17.72 -30.70 -12.97
C ALA A 9 16.60 -29.72 -13.35
N ILE A 10 15.56 -30.18 -14.06
CA ILE A 10 14.39 -29.35 -14.41
C ILE A 10 13.64 -28.93 -13.15
N ILE A 11 13.38 -29.86 -12.22
CA ILE A 11 12.69 -29.56 -10.96
C ILE A 11 13.51 -28.54 -10.15
N LEU A 12 14.82 -28.71 -10.06
CA LEU A 12 15.71 -27.76 -9.37
C LEU A 12 15.68 -26.38 -10.04
N GLY A 13 15.71 -26.32 -11.37
CA GLY A 13 15.59 -25.05 -12.11
C GLY A 13 14.26 -24.35 -11.84
N LEU A 14 13.16 -25.10 -11.85
CA LEU A 14 11.82 -24.58 -11.57
C LEU A 14 11.68 -24.11 -10.11
N THR A 15 12.24 -24.83 -9.14
CA THR A 15 12.16 -24.41 -7.74
C THR A 15 12.94 -23.12 -7.51
N LEU A 16 14.16 -22.99 -8.06
CA LEU A 16 14.94 -21.76 -8.00
C LEU A 16 14.24 -20.59 -8.69
N TRP A 17 13.61 -20.83 -9.84
CA TRP A 17 12.86 -19.80 -10.55
C TRP A 17 11.65 -19.33 -9.73
N VAL A 18 10.88 -20.25 -9.16
CA VAL A 18 9.73 -19.93 -8.31
C VAL A 18 10.14 -19.19 -7.03
N THR A 19 11.25 -19.55 -6.40
CA THR A 19 11.74 -18.83 -5.21
C THR A 19 12.21 -17.41 -5.55
N SER A 20 12.86 -17.22 -6.70
CA SER A 20 13.22 -15.89 -7.20
C SER A 20 11.98 -15.01 -7.42
N LEU A 21 10.97 -15.54 -8.10
CA LEU A 21 9.71 -14.83 -8.34
C LEU A 21 8.98 -14.47 -7.03
N LYS A 22 9.02 -15.35 -6.03
CA LYS A 22 8.46 -15.05 -4.70
C LYS A 22 9.20 -13.90 -4.02
N ALA A 23 10.53 -13.91 -4.06
CA ALA A 23 11.34 -12.85 -3.47
C ALA A 23 11.09 -11.48 -4.14
N GLU A 24 10.99 -11.45 -5.47
CA GLU A 24 10.65 -10.23 -6.22
C GLU A 24 9.24 -9.74 -5.86
N LYS A 25 8.26 -10.64 -5.79
CA LYS A 25 6.89 -10.29 -5.40
C LYS A 25 6.82 -9.68 -3.99
N GLU A 26 7.55 -10.26 -3.04
CA GLU A 26 7.64 -9.73 -1.68
C GLU A 26 8.29 -8.34 -1.68
N LEU A 27 9.37 -8.14 -2.44
CA LEU A 27 10.02 -6.85 -2.59
C LEU A 27 9.06 -5.78 -3.14
N TYR A 28 8.31 -6.09 -4.20
CA TYR A 28 7.33 -5.14 -4.75
C TYR A 28 6.20 -4.85 -3.76
N SER A 29 5.71 -5.86 -3.05
CA SER A 29 4.69 -5.66 -2.01
C SER A 29 5.18 -4.79 -0.85
N ASP A 30 6.46 -4.91 -0.49
CA ASP A 30 7.06 -4.09 0.56
C ASP A 30 7.25 -2.65 0.10
N ASN A 31 7.69 -2.45 -1.15
CA ASN A 31 7.88 -1.12 -1.74
C ASN A 31 6.55 -0.36 -1.88
N ASP A 32 5.47 -1.04 -2.30
CA ASP A 32 4.12 -0.47 -2.31
C ASP A 32 3.71 0.01 -0.90
N LEU A 33 3.94 -0.82 0.10
CA LEU A 33 3.58 -0.51 1.49
C LEU A 33 4.39 0.67 2.04
N LYS A 34 5.69 0.74 1.72
CA LYS A 34 6.56 1.87 2.08
C LYS A 34 6.10 3.17 1.44
N TYR A 35 5.73 3.13 0.15
CA TYR A 35 5.24 4.30 -0.56
C TYR A 35 3.95 4.84 0.06
N ARG A 36 2.96 3.98 0.30
CA ARG A 36 1.69 4.35 0.95
C ARG A 36 1.89 4.87 2.36
N TYR A 37 2.86 4.31 3.11
CA TYR A 37 3.22 4.84 4.41
C TYR A 37 3.74 6.28 4.33
N ILE A 38 4.68 6.57 3.43
CA ILE A 38 5.21 7.92 3.22
C ILE A 38 4.09 8.89 2.84
N GLN A 39 3.16 8.46 1.98
CA GLN A 39 1.98 9.27 1.64
C GLN A 39 1.08 9.55 2.85
N MET A 40 0.91 8.57 3.75
CA MET A 40 0.13 8.73 4.97
C MET A 40 0.75 9.72 5.95
N ILE A 41 2.07 9.65 6.18
CA ILE A 41 2.75 10.56 7.12
C ILE A 41 2.92 11.97 6.52
N GLY A 42 3.00 12.10 5.19
CA GLY A 42 3.13 13.38 4.49
C GLY A 42 4.51 14.03 4.59
N HIS A 43 5.49 13.35 5.19
CA HIS A 43 6.89 13.75 5.28
C HIS A 43 7.81 12.53 5.19
N ALA A 44 9.11 12.75 5.09
CA ALA A 44 10.09 11.70 4.88
C ALA A 44 11.37 12.05 5.62
N THR A 45 11.32 12.09 6.95
CA THR A 45 12.51 12.39 7.74
C THR A 45 13.49 11.22 7.71
N GLN A 46 14.76 11.52 7.96
CA GLN A 46 15.80 10.50 8.02
C GLN A 46 15.53 9.44 9.11
N GLU A 47 14.94 9.85 10.23
CA GLU A 47 14.59 8.94 11.34
C GLU A 47 13.44 7.99 10.98
N GLU A 48 12.40 8.50 10.31
CA GLU A 48 11.29 7.67 9.82
C GLU A 48 11.74 6.67 8.76
N MET A 49 12.59 7.11 7.83
CA MET A 49 13.21 6.24 6.83
C MET A 49 14.08 5.17 7.48
N ALA A 50 14.90 5.53 8.47
CA ALA A 50 15.73 4.57 9.21
C ALA A 50 14.88 3.54 9.99
N THR A 51 13.77 3.98 10.59
CA THR A 51 12.82 3.10 11.28
C THR A 51 12.17 2.13 10.29
N MET A 52 11.79 2.62 9.11
CA MET A 52 11.20 1.80 8.06
C MET A 52 12.21 0.80 7.49
N ASP A 53 13.45 1.20 7.25
CA ASP A 53 14.52 0.29 6.82
C ASP A 53 14.84 -0.76 7.87
N THR A 54 14.72 -0.42 9.16
CA THR A 54 14.86 -1.41 10.24
C THR A 54 13.74 -2.45 10.19
N ILE A 55 12.50 -2.04 9.98
CA ILE A 55 11.33 -2.94 9.94
C ILE A 55 11.31 -3.85 8.71
N PHE A 56 11.81 -3.36 7.56
CA PHE A 56 11.71 -4.07 6.28
C PHE A 56 13.00 -4.77 5.84
N TYR A 57 14.18 -4.24 6.20
CA TYR A 57 15.48 -4.79 5.77
C TYR A 57 16.29 -5.35 6.94
N PHE A 58 16.75 -4.51 7.87
CA PHE A 58 17.75 -4.95 8.88
C PHE A 58 17.19 -5.96 9.87
N HIS A 59 15.95 -5.75 10.33
CA HIS A 59 15.27 -6.60 11.30
C HIS A 59 13.83 -6.87 10.86
N ARG A 60 13.70 -7.53 9.70
CA ARG A 60 12.39 -7.82 9.08
C ARG A 60 11.41 -8.38 10.11
N ASN A 61 10.40 -7.59 10.45
CA ASN A 61 9.40 -7.96 11.45
C ASN A 61 8.02 -8.04 10.81
N ASN A 62 7.64 -9.26 10.40
CA ASN A 62 6.37 -9.52 9.72
C ASN A 62 5.13 -9.11 10.54
N ARG A 63 5.23 -9.07 11.88
CA ARG A 63 4.13 -8.58 12.73
C ARG A 63 3.99 -7.07 12.63
N LYS A 64 5.09 -6.33 12.75
CA LYS A 64 5.10 -4.86 12.57
C LYS A 64 4.68 -4.47 11.16
N ILE A 65 5.10 -5.20 10.13
CA ILE A 65 4.68 -4.97 8.74
C ILE A 65 3.16 -5.14 8.58
N LYS A 66 2.55 -6.16 9.20
CA LYS A 66 1.09 -6.35 9.20
C LYS A 66 0.35 -5.24 9.96
N GLU A 67 0.87 -4.83 11.10
CA GLU A 67 0.31 -3.72 11.90
C GLU A 67 0.36 -2.41 11.10
N LEU A 68 1.49 -2.12 10.45
CA LEU A 68 1.68 -0.97 9.56
C LEU A 68 0.68 -0.96 8.41
N ARG A 69 0.50 -2.11 7.74
CA ARG A 69 -0.49 -2.26 6.66
C ARG A 69 -1.90 -1.93 7.12
N LYS A 70 -2.30 -2.44 8.29
CA LYS A 70 -3.63 -2.15 8.84
C LYS A 70 -3.80 -0.66 9.16
N GLN A 71 -2.78 0.00 9.69
CA GLN A 71 -2.83 1.44 9.96
C GLN A 71 -3.01 2.25 8.68
N ILE A 72 -2.26 1.91 7.63
CA ILE A 72 -2.36 2.54 6.31
C ILE A 72 -3.74 2.33 5.69
N GLU A 73 -4.26 1.10 5.70
CA GLU A 73 -5.61 0.80 5.17
C GLU A 73 -6.71 1.59 5.88
N ILE A 74 -6.62 1.71 7.22
CA ILE A 74 -7.57 2.52 8.00
C ILE A 74 -7.47 4.00 7.63
N PHE A 75 -6.25 4.52 7.50
CA PHE A 75 -6.04 5.91 7.11
C PHE A 75 -6.63 6.20 5.73
N GLU A 76 -6.36 5.35 4.73
CA GLU A 76 -6.86 5.54 3.38
C GLU A 76 -8.38 5.49 3.29
N GLU A 77 -9.02 4.56 4.02
CA GLU A 77 -10.49 4.52 4.08
C GLU A 77 -11.05 5.79 4.73
N ASN A 78 -10.42 6.30 5.80
CA ASN A 78 -10.80 7.55 6.44
C ASN A 78 -10.66 8.76 5.49
N VAL A 79 -9.56 8.82 4.72
CA VAL A 79 -9.35 9.86 3.70
C VAL A 79 -10.43 9.79 2.63
N LYS A 80 -10.74 8.59 2.14
CA LYS A 80 -11.81 8.36 1.15
C LYS A 80 -13.19 8.75 1.68
N GLN A 81 -13.49 8.43 2.94
CA GLN A 81 -14.74 8.84 3.58
C GLN A 81 -14.84 10.36 3.72
N ARG A 82 -13.76 11.02 4.17
CA ARG A 82 -13.70 12.49 4.25
C ARG A 82 -13.89 13.15 2.89
N ALA A 83 -13.24 12.64 1.84
CA ALA A 83 -13.41 13.16 0.48
C ALA A 83 -14.87 13.09 0.01
N ARG A 84 -15.56 11.96 0.27
CA ARG A 84 -16.99 11.80 -0.05
C ARG A 84 -17.89 12.78 0.70
N ILE A 85 -17.60 13.02 1.98
CA ILE A 85 -18.37 13.98 2.79
C ILE A 85 -18.19 15.40 2.26
N ILE A 86 -16.95 15.80 1.96
CA ILE A 86 -16.64 17.12 1.40
C ILE A 86 -17.36 17.34 0.07
N GLU A 87 -17.32 16.34 -0.83
CA GLU A 87 -18.03 16.41 -2.12
C GLU A 87 -19.55 16.58 -1.93
N GLN A 88 -20.15 15.86 -0.98
CA GLN A 88 -21.57 16.00 -0.65
C GLN A 88 -21.89 17.38 -0.07
N GLU A 89 -21.05 17.90 0.82
CA GLU A 89 -21.23 19.25 1.38
C GLU A 89 -21.16 20.33 0.29
N GLU A 90 -20.21 20.23 -0.65
CA GLU A 90 -20.09 21.16 -1.77
C GLU A 90 -21.29 21.10 -2.71
N ARG A 91 -21.83 19.89 -2.94
CA ARG A 91 -23.06 19.72 -3.73
C ARG A 91 -24.25 20.37 -3.03
N LEU A 92 -24.44 20.12 -1.73
CA LEU A 92 -25.53 20.73 -0.96
C LEU A 92 -25.42 22.25 -0.91
N LYS A 93 -24.20 22.80 -0.78
CA LYS A 93 -23.97 24.25 -0.85
C LYS A 93 -24.39 24.84 -2.20
N ARG A 94 -24.05 24.17 -3.31
CA ARG A 94 -24.47 24.59 -4.65
C ARG A 94 -25.99 24.57 -4.80
N GLU A 95 -26.63 23.45 -4.45
CA GLU A 95 -28.08 23.31 -4.51
C GLU A 95 -28.79 24.38 -3.68
N ARG A 96 -28.29 24.67 -2.47
CA ARG A 96 -28.82 25.75 -1.61
C ARG A 96 -28.70 27.12 -2.29
N SER A 97 -27.54 27.44 -2.86
CA SER A 97 -27.32 28.73 -3.53
C SER A 97 -28.22 28.93 -4.76
N GLU A 98 -28.50 27.86 -5.50
CA GLU A 98 -29.41 27.89 -6.64
C GLU A 98 -30.86 28.12 -6.20
N ILE A 99 -31.28 27.48 -5.10
CA ILE A 99 -32.61 27.68 -4.52
C ILE A 99 -32.76 29.13 -4.02
N GLU A 100 -31.78 29.65 -3.29
CA GLU A 100 -31.79 31.04 -2.80
C GLU A 100 -31.85 32.05 -3.95
N THR A 101 -31.09 31.81 -5.04
CA THR A 101 -31.12 32.67 -6.23
C THR A 101 -32.48 32.64 -6.93
N LYS A 102 -33.17 31.48 -6.97
CA LYS A 102 -34.51 31.34 -7.54
C LYS A 102 -35.60 31.98 -6.68
N LEU A 103 -35.40 32.10 -5.36
CA LEU A 103 -36.37 32.71 -4.44
C LEU A 103 -36.28 34.24 -4.41
N ILE A 104 -35.12 34.81 -4.75
CA ILE A 104 -34.87 36.26 -4.77
C ILE A 104 -35.25 36.90 -6.13
N LYS A 105 -35.40 36.08 -7.18
CA LYS A 105 -35.91 36.47 -8.50
C LYS A 105 -37.43 36.36 -8.57
#